data_AF-A0A384IT43-F1
#
_entry.id   AF-A0A384IT43-F1
#
_cell.length_a   1.000
_cell.length_b   1.000
_cell.length_c   1.000
_cell.angle_alpha   90.00
_cell.angle_beta   90.00
_cell.angle_gamma   90.00
#
_symmetry.space_group_name_H-M   'P 1'
#
loop_
_entity.id
_entity.type
_entity.pdbx_description
1 polymer ?
#
loop_
_entity_poly.entity_id
_entity_poly.type
_entity_poly.pdbx_seq_one_letter_code
_entity_poly.pdbx_strand_id
1 'polypeptide(L)'
;MIRAYKFLMRPTAGQAIALGEMLRDHCSLYNGALQERRDAYRHPSRTSVRYGMQSGQLKDIRAFDPEHQGRWSFSSQQATLRRLDKAFSAFFRRVEAGDKPGYPRFRGVNWFDTVDFPRNGDGCRWDSTPHTPVTRVRFQGIGHVRVNHHRAVTGTVKTISVKREGRKWFVVLTAEQPLPEPLPATGSAIGIDLGIASFLTDSNGTHVSNPHHARKAARKLEAAQRSLSRFPRCRAKDRTRSHQRAVEKVAALHRRTRRRRIDHAHKTALTLVRGHDFIAYEDLKIRNMLKAPSPKPSADAPGLFLPNGASSKAGLNRSITDAGWGVFVTILNAKAESAGREVVAVDPRNTSQRCPECGHTARENRPTQEKFRCVDCGHQAHADEVGALNVLRAGLARRDANTA
;
A
#
# COMPACT_ATOMS: atom_id res chain seq x y z
N MET A 1 -2.26 14.58 -15.46
CA MET A 1 -2.27 13.49 -14.45
C MET A 1 -0.86 13.24 -13.93
N ILE A 2 -0.71 12.92 -12.64
CA ILE A 2 0.58 12.50 -12.06
C ILE A 2 0.66 10.97 -12.07
N ARG A 3 1.73 10.40 -12.63
CA ARG A 3 1.95 8.95 -12.74
C ARG A 3 3.28 8.53 -12.14
N ALA A 4 3.26 7.46 -11.35
CA ALA A 4 4.47 6.87 -10.76
C ALA A 4 4.96 5.65 -11.58
N TYR A 5 6.22 5.68 -11.99
CA TYR A 5 6.90 4.60 -12.66
C TYR A 5 7.96 3.98 -11.76
N LYS A 6 7.81 2.70 -11.41
CA LYS A 6 8.83 1.95 -10.67
C LYS A 6 9.64 1.06 -11.62
N PHE A 7 10.97 1.19 -11.57
CA PHE A 7 11.93 0.36 -12.32
C PHE A 7 12.97 -0.26 -11.40
N LEU A 8 13.44 -1.46 -11.75
CA LEU A 8 14.52 -2.13 -11.03
C LEU A 8 15.86 -1.51 -11.42
N MET A 9 16.68 -1.13 -10.44
CA MET A 9 18.06 -0.72 -10.64
C MET A 9 19.01 -1.92 -10.56
N ARG A 10 20.13 -1.83 -11.27
CA ARG A 10 21.23 -2.80 -11.30
C ARG A 10 22.54 -2.11 -10.87
N PRO A 11 22.67 -1.73 -9.59
CA PRO A 11 23.90 -1.13 -9.09
C PRO A 11 25.05 -2.13 -9.08
N THR A 12 26.28 -1.64 -9.31
CA THR A 12 27.51 -2.38 -8.99
C THR A 12 27.65 -2.57 -7.47
N ALA A 13 28.61 -3.40 -7.03
CA ALA A 13 28.86 -3.60 -5.60
C ALA A 13 29.15 -2.27 -4.87
N GLY A 14 30.05 -1.45 -5.42
CA GLY A 14 30.36 -0.12 -4.87
C GLY A 14 29.16 0.82 -4.85
N GLN A 15 28.35 0.84 -5.91
CA GLN A 15 27.13 1.65 -5.95
C GLN A 15 26.10 1.19 -4.92
N ALA A 16 25.97 -0.13 -4.69
CA ALA A 16 25.04 -0.66 -3.70
C ALA A 16 25.46 -0.29 -2.26
N ILE A 17 26.77 -0.23 -1.99
CA ILE A 17 27.33 0.26 -0.73
C ILE A 17 27.01 1.75 -0.56
N ALA A 18 27.32 2.58 -1.56
CA ALA A 18 27.04 4.02 -1.54
C ALA A 18 25.54 4.34 -1.38
N LEU A 19 24.66 3.59 -2.05
CA LEU A 19 23.21 3.69 -1.85
C LEU A 19 22.80 3.37 -0.40
N GLY A 20 23.48 2.40 0.23
CA GLY A 20 23.27 2.04 1.63
C GLY A 20 23.74 3.12 2.61
N GLU A 21 24.89 3.74 2.34
CA GLU A 21 25.42 4.89 3.08
C GLU A 21 24.47 6.07 2.99
N MET A 22 24.01 6.43 1.79
CA MET A 22 23.01 7.48 1.60
C MET A 22 21.74 7.24 2.45
N LEU A 23 21.18 6.02 2.45
CA LEU A 23 20.02 5.72 3.32
C LEU A 23 20.34 5.89 4.81
N ARG A 24 21.56 5.55 5.24
CA ARG A 24 22.01 5.70 6.64
C ARG A 24 22.11 7.17 7.02
N ASP A 25 22.74 7.97 6.19
CA ASP A 25 23.00 9.38 6.47
C ASP A 25 21.71 10.21 6.46
N HIS A 26 20.80 9.90 5.53
CA HIS A 26 19.45 10.47 5.53
C HIS A 26 18.63 10.01 6.75
N CYS A 27 18.78 8.77 7.22
CA CYS A 27 18.14 8.31 8.45
C CYS A 27 18.71 9.04 9.68
N SER A 28 20.02 9.30 9.70
CA SER A 28 20.68 10.07 10.75
C SER A 28 20.13 11.50 10.78
N LEU A 29 20.08 12.17 9.63
CA LEU A 29 19.51 13.51 9.48
C LEU A 29 18.05 13.57 9.97
N TYR A 30 17.20 12.62 9.55
CA TYR A 30 15.81 12.54 10.01
C TYR A 30 15.71 12.42 11.54
N ASN A 31 16.56 11.57 12.13
CA ASN A 31 16.54 11.32 13.57
C ASN A 31 17.11 12.50 14.36
N GLY A 32 18.19 13.14 13.91
CA GLY A 32 18.75 14.34 14.51
C GLY A 32 17.73 15.48 14.53
N ALA A 33 17.07 15.72 13.41
CA ALA A 33 15.99 16.71 13.32
C ALA A 33 14.77 16.36 14.20
N LEU A 34 14.43 15.08 14.34
CA LEU A 34 13.37 14.65 15.26
C LEU A 34 13.79 14.86 16.73
N GLN A 35 15.05 14.58 17.06
CA GLN A 35 15.59 14.78 18.40
C GLN A 35 15.57 16.25 18.78
N GLU A 36 16.08 17.12 17.91
CA GLU A 36 16.07 18.57 18.11
C GLU A 36 14.65 19.10 18.39
N ARG A 37 13.65 18.74 17.56
CA ARG A 37 12.25 19.13 17.78
C ARG A 37 11.72 18.66 19.14
N ARG A 38 12.09 17.44 19.56
CA ARG A 38 11.66 16.88 20.84
C ARG A 38 12.31 17.60 22.02
N ASP A 39 13.60 17.84 21.94
CA ASP A 39 14.37 18.43 23.03
C ASP A 39 14.03 19.92 23.18
N ALA A 40 13.88 20.65 22.07
CA ALA A 40 13.41 22.04 22.07
C ALA A 40 12.01 22.19 22.70
N TYR A 41 11.08 21.27 22.42
CA TYR A 41 9.74 21.31 23.01
C TYR A 41 9.72 20.88 24.49
N ARG A 42 10.64 20.02 24.91
CA ARG A 42 10.80 19.59 26.30
C ARG A 42 11.43 20.67 27.19
N HIS A 43 12.19 21.58 26.61
CA HIS A 43 12.73 22.72 27.34
C HIS A 43 11.58 23.56 27.94
N PRO A 44 11.78 24.21 29.11
CA PRO A 44 10.73 25.02 29.75
C PRO A 44 10.08 26.08 28.84
N SER A 45 10.84 26.61 27.88
CA SER A 45 10.33 27.58 26.88
C SER A 45 9.36 26.99 25.84
N ARG A 46 9.22 25.65 25.76
CA ARG A 46 8.41 24.92 24.77
C ARG A 46 8.64 25.36 23.33
N THR A 47 9.90 25.59 22.99
CA THR A 47 10.29 26.13 21.68
C THR A 47 9.88 25.16 20.57
N SER A 48 9.17 25.70 19.57
CA SER A 48 8.71 24.93 18.42
C SER A 48 9.66 25.06 17.24
N VAL A 49 10.42 24.00 16.96
CA VAL A 49 11.33 23.95 15.80
C VAL A 49 10.57 23.55 14.54
N ARG A 50 10.63 24.39 13.50
CA ARG A 50 9.93 24.20 12.22
C ARG A 50 10.88 23.76 11.11
N TYR A 51 10.32 23.25 10.01
CA TYR A 51 11.09 22.84 8.82
C TYR A 51 12.08 23.90 8.33
N GLY A 52 11.67 25.17 8.26
CA GLY A 52 12.52 26.25 7.75
C GLY A 52 13.81 26.42 8.55
N MET A 53 13.74 26.31 9.88
CA MET A 53 14.91 26.41 10.77
C MET A 53 15.91 25.27 10.48
N GLN A 54 15.41 24.03 10.47
CA GLN A 54 16.23 22.83 10.26
C GLN A 54 16.79 22.76 8.84
N SER A 55 16.03 23.24 7.85
CA SER A 55 16.53 23.35 6.48
C SER A 55 17.63 24.41 6.35
N GLY A 56 17.60 25.48 7.15
CA GLY A 56 18.65 26.49 7.18
C GLY A 56 19.97 25.95 7.70
N GLN A 57 19.92 25.05 8.70
CA GLN A 57 21.10 24.39 9.29
C GLN A 57 21.83 23.45 8.32
N LEU A 58 21.19 22.99 7.23
CA LEU A 58 21.80 22.03 6.30
C LEU A 58 23.09 22.56 5.68
N LYS A 59 23.26 23.88 5.51
CA LYS A 59 24.50 24.44 4.98
C LYS A 59 25.67 24.12 5.90
N ASP A 60 25.50 24.37 7.20
CA ASP A 60 26.54 24.19 8.21
C ASP A 60 26.79 22.70 8.47
N ILE A 61 25.72 21.89 8.55
CA ILE A 61 25.83 20.43 8.73
C ILE A 61 26.67 19.81 7.60
N ARG A 62 26.43 20.22 6.35
CA ARG A 62 27.14 19.69 5.18
C ARG A 62 28.58 20.18 5.09
N ALA A 63 28.86 21.40 5.55
CA ALA A 63 30.21 21.94 5.61
C ALA A 63 31.04 21.26 6.71
N PHE A 64 30.42 20.95 7.84
CA PHE A 64 31.05 20.26 8.97
C PHE A 64 31.40 18.79 8.66
N ASP A 65 30.55 18.09 7.91
CA ASP A 65 30.71 16.68 7.58
C ASP A 65 30.69 16.47 6.05
N PRO A 66 31.76 16.87 5.34
CA PRO A 66 31.80 16.83 3.88
C PRO A 66 31.78 15.40 3.31
N GLU A 67 32.32 14.43 4.04
CA GLU A 67 32.45 13.04 3.59
C GLU A 67 31.12 12.25 3.68
N HIS A 68 30.25 12.57 4.64
CA HIS A 68 28.93 11.94 4.75
C HIS A 68 27.81 12.90 4.33
N GLN A 69 27.41 13.85 5.18
CA GLN A 69 26.27 14.71 4.87
C GLN A 69 26.52 15.62 3.65
N GLY A 70 27.75 16.13 3.48
CA GLY A 70 28.11 17.02 2.37
C GLY A 70 28.11 16.32 1.00
N ARG A 71 28.36 15.01 0.98
CA ARG A 71 28.41 14.16 -0.22
C ARG A 71 27.08 14.09 -0.97
N TRP A 72 25.96 14.20 -0.25
CA TRP A 72 24.63 14.02 -0.80
C TRP A 72 24.00 15.33 -1.31
N SER A 73 22.95 15.19 -2.11
CA SER A 73 22.21 16.34 -2.63
C SER A 73 21.56 17.14 -1.51
N PHE A 74 21.73 18.46 -1.56
CA PHE A 74 21.08 19.38 -0.63
C PHE A 74 19.55 19.24 -0.69
N SER A 75 18.97 19.14 -1.89
CA SER A 75 17.53 19.07 -2.07
C SER A 75 16.93 17.73 -1.64
N SER A 76 17.68 16.62 -1.71
CA SER A 76 17.21 15.34 -1.15
C SER A 76 17.23 15.33 0.37
N GLN A 77 18.19 16.02 1.01
CA GLN A 77 18.22 16.23 2.45
C GLN A 77 17.05 17.14 2.90
N GLN A 78 16.76 18.20 2.15
CA GLN A 78 15.54 18.99 2.38
C GLN A 78 14.27 18.13 2.26
N ALA A 79 14.18 17.24 1.27
CA ALA A 79 13.05 16.32 1.14
C ALA A 79 12.91 15.39 2.36
N THR A 80 14.03 15.01 2.97
CA THR A 80 14.07 14.20 4.19
C THR A 80 13.53 14.96 5.40
N LEU A 81 13.88 16.24 5.53
CA LEU A 81 13.29 17.11 6.56
C LEU A 81 11.80 17.36 6.31
N ARG A 82 11.37 17.53 5.04
CA ARG A 82 9.94 17.60 4.69
C ARG A 82 9.19 16.32 5.04
N ARG A 83 9.84 15.15 4.95
CA ARG A 83 9.25 13.87 5.37
C ARG A 83 9.02 13.84 6.88
N LEU A 84 9.90 14.42 7.69
CA LEU A 84 9.69 14.60 9.12
C LEU A 84 8.51 15.54 9.38
N ASP A 85 8.50 16.67 8.67
CA ASP A 85 7.46 17.67 8.81
C ASP A 85 6.06 17.12 8.52
N LYS A 86 5.89 16.39 7.42
CA LYS A 86 4.65 15.66 7.09
C LYS A 86 4.22 14.69 8.20
N ALA A 87 5.17 14.06 8.89
CA ALA A 87 4.84 13.16 10.01
C ALA A 87 4.27 13.93 11.21
N PHE A 88 4.80 15.13 11.48
CA PHE A 88 4.27 16.03 12.51
C PHE A 88 2.91 16.61 12.12
N SER A 89 2.74 17.10 10.89
CA SER A 89 1.44 17.60 10.42
C SER A 89 0.35 16.52 10.52
N ALA A 90 0.68 15.28 10.14
CA ALA A 90 -0.24 14.16 10.28
C ALA A 90 -0.52 13.78 11.74
N PHE A 91 0.44 13.96 12.64
CA PHE A 91 0.26 13.76 14.08
C PHE A 91 -0.71 14.80 14.65
N PHE A 92 -0.45 16.10 14.44
CA PHE A 92 -1.29 17.17 14.97
C PHE A 92 -2.71 17.14 14.41
N ARG A 93 -2.88 16.95 13.10
CA ARG A 93 -4.20 16.78 12.47
C ARG A 93 -5.05 15.67 13.13
N ARG A 94 -4.39 14.59 13.58
CA ARG A 94 -5.07 13.49 14.25
C ARG A 94 -5.41 13.84 15.70
N VAL A 95 -4.51 14.51 16.42
CA VAL A 95 -4.80 15.03 17.75
C VAL A 95 -6.00 15.97 17.73
N GLU A 96 -6.04 16.90 16.77
CA GLU A 96 -7.17 17.83 16.56
C GLU A 96 -8.47 17.10 16.26
N ALA A 97 -8.42 16.00 15.51
CA ALA A 97 -9.58 15.16 15.22
C ALA A 97 -10.05 14.28 16.39
N GLY A 98 -9.43 14.40 17.58
CA GLY A 98 -9.76 13.58 18.76
C GLY A 98 -9.23 12.15 18.71
N ASP A 99 -8.39 11.80 17.72
CA ASP A 99 -7.70 10.52 17.70
C ASP A 99 -6.66 10.44 18.84
N LYS A 100 -6.20 9.22 19.14
CA LYS A 100 -5.03 8.97 20.00
C LYS A 100 -3.82 8.54 19.15
N PRO A 101 -3.21 9.43 18.33
CA PRO A 101 -2.05 9.08 17.52
C PRO A 101 -0.79 8.90 18.37
N GLY A 102 0.06 7.94 17.99
CA GLY A 102 1.41 7.86 18.56
C GLY A 102 2.30 8.99 18.03
N TYR A 103 3.14 9.54 18.90
CA TYR A 103 4.11 10.59 18.55
C TYR A 103 5.11 10.12 17.46
N PRO A 104 5.61 11.00 16.57
CA PRO A 104 6.64 10.66 15.61
C PRO A 104 7.86 9.95 16.23
N ARG A 105 8.22 8.78 15.69
CA ARG A 105 9.28 7.92 16.25
C ARG A 105 10.56 7.95 15.43
N PHE A 106 11.68 7.82 16.15
CA PHE A 106 12.99 7.55 15.54
C PHE A 106 12.92 6.39 14.57
N ARG A 107 13.63 6.54 13.45
CA ARG A 107 13.79 5.52 12.43
C ARG A 107 15.11 4.80 12.63
N GLY A 108 15.12 3.54 12.27
CA GLY A 108 16.33 2.72 12.20
C GLY A 108 16.70 2.52 10.74
N VAL A 109 17.99 2.40 10.48
CA VAL A 109 18.55 2.33 9.12
C VAL A 109 17.95 1.18 8.28
N ASN A 110 17.51 0.10 8.94
CA ASN A 110 16.92 -1.07 8.26
C ASN A 110 15.46 -0.90 7.80
N TRP A 111 14.80 0.20 8.16
CA TRP A 111 13.43 0.55 7.71
C TRP A 111 13.34 1.98 7.14
N PHE A 112 14.49 2.64 6.98
CA PHE A 112 14.64 3.86 6.19
C PHE A 112 15.04 3.47 4.77
N ASP A 113 14.06 3.05 3.97
CA ASP A 113 14.29 2.42 2.66
C ASP A 113 14.10 3.37 1.47
N THR A 114 13.93 4.67 1.68
CA THR A 114 13.63 5.60 0.58
C THR A 114 14.23 6.97 0.81
N VAL A 115 14.85 7.51 -0.25
CA VAL A 115 15.31 8.90 -0.38
C VAL A 115 14.64 9.49 -1.60
N ASP A 116 14.07 10.67 -1.44
CA ASP A 116 13.38 11.40 -2.50
C ASP A 116 14.25 12.57 -2.98
N PHE A 117 14.32 12.73 -4.30
CA PHE A 117 14.94 13.86 -4.97
C PHE A 117 13.80 14.67 -5.62
N PRO A 118 13.47 15.86 -5.07
CA PRO A 118 12.26 16.59 -5.45
C PRO A 118 12.21 17.03 -6.92
N ARG A 119 13.38 17.19 -7.56
CA ARG A 119 13.51 17.74 -8.91
C ARG A 119 14.51 16.92 -9.74
N ASN A 120 14.11 16.51 -10.94
CA ASN A 120 15.02 15.96 -11.93
C ASN A 120 16.02 17.04 -12.40
N GLY A 121 17.31 16.70 -12.44
CA GLY A 121 18.41 17.62 -12.75
C GLY A 121 19.10 18.21 -11.51
N ASP A 122 18.52 18.05 -10.32
CA ASP A 122 19.08 18.56 -9.07
C ASP A 122 19.52 17.41 -8.16
N GLY A 123 20.83 17.16 -8.10
CA GLY A 123 21.42 16.04 -7.38
C GLY A 123 21.05 14.64 -7.91
N CYS A 124 20.19 14.58 -8.92
CA CYS A 124 19.79 13.36 -9.62
C CYS A 124 19.45 13.68 -11.08
N ARG A 125 19.56 12.68 -11.97
CA ARG A 125 19.14 12.83 -13.38
C ARG A 125 18.58 11.52 -13.93
N TRP A 126 17.32 11.52 -14.34
CA TRP A 126 16.74 10.43 -15.13
C TRP A 126 17.33 10.41 -16.53
N ASP A 127 17.45 9.20 -17.09
CA ASP A 127 18.06 8.92 -18.39
C ASP A 127 19.32 9.74 -18.67
N SER A 128 20.26 9.61 -17.73
CA SER A 128 21.51 10.38 -17.68
C SER A 128 22.50 10.06 -18.81
N THR A 129 22.22 9.04 -19.63
CA THR A 129 23.06 8.62 -20.78
C THR A 129 22.16 8.29 -21.99
N PRO A 130 21.44 9.28 -22.55
CA PRO A 130 20.37 9.05 -23.53
C PRO A 130 20.91 8.54 -24.88
N HIS A 131 22.15 8.88 -25.23
CA HIS A 131 22.81 8.43 -26.45
C HIS A 131 23.37 6.99 -26.36
N THR A 132 23.08 6.28 -25.28
CA THR A 132 23.53 4.89 -25.09
C THR A 132 22.34 3.95 -25.04
N PRO A 133 22.47 2.68 -25.48
CA PRO A 133 21.38 1.72 -25.44
C PRO A 133 20.97 1.33 -24.01
N VAL A 134 21.76 1.73 -23.00
CA VAL A 134 21.53 1.40 -21.60
C VAL A 134 21.02 2.62 -20.85
N THR A 135 19.74 2.58 -20.46
CA THR A 135 19.17 3.60 -19.58
C THR A 135 19.85 3.58 -18.20
N ARG A 136 20.33 4.75 -17.77
CA ARG A 136 20.95 4.95 -16.44
C ARG A 136 20.32 6.13 -15.73
N VAL A 137 20.16 6.02 -14.42
CA VAL A 137 19.83 7.16 -13.54
C VAL A 137 21.09 7.59 -12.80
N ARG A 138 21.38 8.90 -12.77
CA ARG A 138 22.51 9.46 -12.01
C ARG A 138 22.04 9.95 -10.65
N PHE A 139 22.83 9.70 -9.61
CA PHE A 139 22.68 10.33 -8.30
C PHE A 139 24.00 10.96 -7.84
N GLN A 140 23.94 12.12 -7.21
CA GLN A 140 25.09 12.75 -6.57
C GLN A 140 25.67 11.82 -5.49
N GLY A 141 27.00 11.69 -5.46
CA GLY A 141 27.73 10.80 -4.55
C GLY A 141 27.74 9.31 -4.95
N ILE A 142 26.98 8.91 -5.99
CA ILE A 142 26.85 7.49 -6.42
C ILE A 142 27.22 7.30 -7.90
N GLY A 143 26.94 8.29 -8.76
CA GLY A 143 27.16 8.21 -10.21
C GLY A 143 26.00 7.56 -10.96
N HIS A 144 26.30 6.97 -12.13
CA HIS A 144 25.30 6.44 -13.06
C HIS A 144 24.96 4.98 -12.75
N VAL A 145 23.73 4.72 -12.35
CA VAL A 145 23.21 3.40 -12.00
C VAL A 145 22.35 2.87 -13.15
N ARG A 146 22.65 1.66 -13.64
CA ARG A 146 21.87 1.01 -14.70
C ARG A 146 20.43 0.72 -14.24
N VAL A 147 19.47 0.92 -15.13
CA VAL A 147 18.05 0.68 -14.89
C VAL A 147 17.52 -0.37 -15.85
N ASN A 148 16.67 -1.27 -15.36
CA ASN A 148 15.88 -2.16 -16.20
C ASN A 148 14.64 -1.43 -16.72
N HIS A 149 14.83 -0.66 -17.79
CA HIS A 149 13.83 0.17 -18.44
C HIS A 149 12.98 -0.69 -19.39
N HIS A 150 11.87 -1.22 -18.89
CA HIS A 150 11.02 -2.20 -19.58
C HIS A 150 9.68 -1.62 -20.06
N ARG A 151 9.48 -0.30 -19.91
CA ARG A 151 8.34 0.46 -20.42
C ARG A 151 8.72 1.93 -20.48
N ALA A 152 8.28 2.64 -21.50
CA ALA A 152 8.55 4.06 -21.66
C ALA A 152 7.99 4.89 -20.49
N VAL A 153 8.65 6.01 -20.21
CA VAL A 153 8.20 7.03 -19.27
C VAL A 153 7.58 8.15 -20.09
N THR A 154 6.29 8.39 -19.91
CA THR A 154 5.54 9.42 -20.62
C THR A 154 5.51 10.68 -19.77
N GLY A 155 5.64 11.84 -20.41
CA GLY A 155 5.60 13.14 -19.75
C GLY A 155 6.90 13.54 -19.06
N THR A 156 6.81 14.57 -18.21
CA THR A 156 7.95 15.20 -17.56
C THR A 156 8.20 14.60 -16.18
N VAL A 157 9.38 14.03 -15.96
CA VAL A 157 9.79 13.53 -14.64
C VAL A 157 10.00 14.70 -13.68
N LYS A 158 9.18 14.77 -12.63
CA LYS A 158 9.29 15.79 -11.57
C LYS A 158 10.16 15.30 -10.43
N THR A 159 9.82 14.16 -9.85
CA THR A 159 10.48 13.62 -8.66
C THR A 159 11.10 12.26 -8.96
N ILE A 160 12.30 12.04 -8.45
CA ILE A 160 13.02 10.76 -8.55
C ILE A 160 13.24 10.23 -7.13
N SER A 161 12.80 9.02 -6.85
CA SER A 161 13.03 8.38 -5.54
C SER A 161 13.87 7.13 -5.70
N VAL A 162 14.86 6.97 -4.83
CA VAL A 162 15.59 5.71 -4.67
C VAL A 162 14.91 4.90 -3.58
N LYS A 163 14.60 3.64 -3.88
CA LYS A 163 13.91 2.74 -2.94
C LYS A 163 14.60 1.38 -2.81
N ARG A 164 14.87 0.97 -1.57
CA ARG A 164 15.34 -0.37 -1.22
C ARG A 164 14.16 -1.30 -0.92
N GLU A 165 14.14 -2.50 -1.47
CA GLU A 165 13.20 -3.56 -1.08
C GLU A 165 13.96 -4.89 -0.92
N GLY A 166 14.36 -5.17 0.32
CA GLY A 166 15.29 -6.27 0.61
C GLY A 166 16.63 -6.00 -0.05
N ARG A 167 17.09 -6.94 -0.88
CA ARG A 167 18.35 -6.83 -1.63
C ARG A 167 18.25 -6.08 -2.97
N LYS A 168 17.05 -5.65 -3.35
CA LYS A 168 16.81 -5.00 -4.64
C LYS A 168 16.66 -3.51 -4.46
N TRP A 169 17.19 -2.77 -5.43
CA TRP A 169 17.07 -1.32 -5.50
C TRP A 169 16.15 -0.94 -6.65
N PHE A 170 15.33 0.07 -6.44
CA PHE A 170 14.37 0.58 -7.41
C PHE A 170 14.53 2.08 -7.53
N VAL A 171 14.31 2.57 -8.73
CA VAL A 171 14.03 3.99 -8.97
C VAL A 171 12.52 4.13 -9.17
N VAL A 172 11.93 5.12 -8.50
CA VAL A 172 10.53 5.51 -8.70
C VAL A 172 10.52 6.91 -9.28
N LEU A 173 9.97 7.06 -10.47
CA LEU A 173 9.84 8.33 -11.16
C LEU A 173 8.40 8.79 -11.02
N THR A 174 8.18 9.97 -10.47
CA THR A 174 6.88 10.63 -10.50
C THR A 174 6.90 11.60 -11.67
N ALA A 175 6.15 11.27 -12.71
CA ALA A 175 6.06 12.06 -13.93
C ALA A 175 4.70 12.75 -14.01
N GLU A 176 4.72 14.00 -14.46
CA GLU A 176 3.54 14.73 -14.88
C GLU A 176 3.33 14.47 -16.37
N GLN A 177 2.17 13.94 -16.72
CA GLN A 177 1.82 13.61 -18.11
C GLN A 177 0.45 14.19 -18.47
N PRO A 178 0.18 14.41 -19.77
CA PRO A 178 -1.17 14.70 -20.25
C PRO A 178 -2.18 13.67 -19.75
N LEU A 179 -3.45 14.07 -19.68
CA LEU A 179 -4.52 13.11 -19.41
C LEU A 179 -4.48 12.03 -20.52
N PRO A 180 -4.46 10.74 -20.15
CA PRO A 180 -4.51 9.68 -21.15
C PRO A 180 -5.83 9.76 -21.91
N GLU A 181 -5.79 9.41 -23.20
CA GLU A 181 -7.02 9.25 -23.96
C GLU A 181 -7.89 8.15 -23.33
N PRO A 182 -9.20 8.39 -23.19
CA PRO A 182 -10.10 7.38 -22.67
C PRO A 182 -10.10 6.17 -23.61
N LEU A 183 -10.32 4.99 -23.06
CA LEU A 183 -10.56 3.81 -23.89
C LEU A 183 -11.88 3.99 -24.66
N PRO A 184 -12.03 3.36 -25.84
CA PRO A 184 -13.31 3.32 -26.54
C PRO A 184 -14.42 2.81 -25.63
N ALA A 185 -15.60 3.42 -25.74
CA ALA A 185 -16.78 3.00 -24.99
C ALA A 185 -17.11 1.54 -25.30
N THR A 186 -17.38 0.75 -24.27
CA THR A 186 -17.82 -0.64 -24.41
C THR A 186 -19.33 -0.79 -24.36
N GLY A 187 -20.06 0.24 -23.92
CA GLY A 187 -21.49 0.21 -23.66
C GLY A 187 -21.87 -0.66 -22.45
N SER A 188 -20.89 -1.14 -21.68
CA SER A 188 -21.11 -2.15 -20.65
C SER A 188 -20.93 -1.61 -19.24
N ALA A 189 -21.83 -2.00 -18.34
CA ALA A 189 -21.77 -1.73 -16.91
C ALA A 189 -21.74 -3.05 -16.13
N ILE A 190 -20.96 -3.11 -15.06
CA ILE A 190 -20.81 -4.32 -14.24
C ILE A 190 -20.82 -4.02 -12.75
N GLY A 191 -21.50 -4.86 -11.97
CA GLY A 191 -21.37 -4.90 -10.52
C GLY A 191 -20.43 -6.02 -10.11
N ILE A 192 -19.58 -5.79 -9.11
CA ILE A 192 -18.70 -6.82 -8.55
C ILE A 192 -18.97 -7.00 -7.05
N ASP A 193 -19.20 -8.24 -6.65
CA ASP A 193 -19.25 -8.67 -5.27
C ASP A 193 -17.89 -9.27 -4.86
N LEU A 194 -17.33 -8.85 -3.72
CA LEU A 194 -15.98 -9.23 -3.28
C LEU A 194 -16.04 -10.32 -2.22
N GLY A 195 -15.60 -11.52 -2.59
CA GLY A 195 -15.68 -12.72 -1.76
C GLY A 195 -14.35 -13.19 -1.15
N ILE A 196 -14.45 -14.10 -0.18
CA ILE A 196 -13.31 -14.90 0.29
C ILE A 196 -13.22 -16.26 -0.40
N ALA A 197 -14.34 -16.83 -0.85
CA ALA A 197 -14.42 -18.11 -1.55
C ALA A 197 -14.02 -17.94 -3.02
N SER A 198 -14.80 -17.17 -3.78
CA SER A 198 -14.33 -16.47 -4.98
C SER A 198 -13.61 -15.20 -4.57
N PHE A 199 -12.70 -14.67 -5.40
CA PHE A 199 -12.10 -13.35 -5.21
C PHE A 199 -13.11 -12.25 -5.49
N LEU A 200 -13.83 -12.41 -6.60
CA LEU A 200 -15.01 -11.63 -6.93
C LEU A 200 -15.98 -12.44 -7.78
N THR A 201 -17.26 -12.09 -7.70
CA THR A 201 -18.32 -12.54 -8.59
C THR A 201 -18.88 -11.29 -9.28
N ASP A 202 -19.09 -11.34 -10.60
CA ASP A 202 -19.67 -10.22 -11.33
C ASP A 202 -21.18 -10.41 -11.60
N SER A 203 -21.84 -9.34 -12.01
CA SER A 203 -23.27 -9.31 -12.29
C SER A 203 -23.68 -10.09 -13.55
N ASN A 204 -22.72 -10.67 -14.28
CA ASN A 204 -22.97 -11.60 -15.38
C ASN A 204 -22.83 -13.07 -14.91
N GLY A 205 -22.66 -13.31 -13.61
CA GLY A 205 -22.46 -14.64 -13.04
C GLY A 205 -21.04 -15.20 -13.19
N THR A 206 -20.07 -14.41 -13.68
CA THR A 206 -18.68 -14.88 -13.80
C THR A 206 -17.95 -14.79 -12.47
N HIS A 207 -17.26 -15.88 -12.12
CA HIS A 207 -16.49 -15.98 -10.88
C HIS A 207 -14.99 -15.91 -11.15
N VAL A 208 -14.29 -14.98 -10.47
CA VAL A 208 -12.84 -14.95 -10.42
C VAL A 208 -12.37 -15.71 -9.18
N SER A 209 -11.57 -16.76 -9.36
CA SER A 209 -11.08 -17.56 -8.22
C SER A 209 -10.13 -16.78 -7.30
N ASN A 210 -10.22 -17.04 -5.99
CA ASN A 210 -9.24 -16.52 -5.03
C ASN A 210 -7.95 -17.33 -5.07
N PRO A 211 -6.79 -16.72 -5.41
CA PRO A 211 -5.57 -17.49 -5.57
C PRO A 211 -4.97 -17.99 -4.25
N HIS A 212 -5.43 -17.49 -3.10
CA HIS A 212 -5.02 -17.88 -1.75
C HIS A 212 -3.50 -17.94 -1.55
N HIS A 213 -2.80 -16.88 -1.98
CA HIS A 213 -1.34 -16.86 -2.03
C HIS A 213 -0.67 -17.04 -0.66
N ALA A 214 -1.22 -16.47 0.42
CA ALA A 214 -0.69 -16.65 1.77
C ALA A 214 -0.95 -18.05 2.29
N ARG A 215 -2.16 -18.59 2.08
CA ARG A 215 -2.48 -19.97 2.47
C ARG A 215 -1.51 -20.96 1.80
N LYS A 216 -1.28 -20.83 0.49
CA LYS A 216 -0.30 -21.64 -0.25
C LYS A 216 1.15 -21.46 0.24
N ALA A 217 1.47 -20.30 0.80
CA ALA A 217 2.80 -19.99 1.34
C ALA A 217 2.96 -20.33 2.83
N ALA A 218 1.87 -20.65 3.56
CA ALA A 218 1.83 -20.74 5.02
C ALA A 218 2.85 -21.74 5.56
N ARG A 219 2.82 -22.99 5.08
CA ARG A 219 3.77 -24.03 5.51
C ARG A 219 5.24 -23.62 5.35
N LYS A 220 5.58 -22.97 4.22
CA LYS A 220 6.95 -22.50 3.97
C LYS A 220 7.32 -21.33 4.89
N LEU A 221 6.37 -20.45 5.19
CA LEU A 221 6.56 -19.32 6.08
C LEU A 221 6.72 -19.78 7.52
N GLU A 222 5.87 -20.69 8.00
CA GLU A 222 5.93 -21.27 9.34
C GLU A 222 7.26 -22.00 9.57
N ALA A 223 7.72 -22.81 8.61
CA ALA A 223 9.03 -23.45 8.70
C ALA A 223 10.19 -22.42 8.80
N ALA A 224 10.11 -21.33 8.02
CA ALA A 224 11.09 -20.25 8.09
C ALA A 224 11.04 -19.49 9.41
N GLN A 225 9.83 -19.25 9.95
CA GLN A 225 9.62 -18.61 11.25
C GLN A 225 10.12 -19.48 12.41
N ARG A 226 9.88 -20.80 12.36
CA ARG A 226 10.41 -21.76 13.34
C ARG A 226 11.93 -21.84 13.31
N SER A 227 12.54 -21.73 12.12
CA SER A 227 13.99 -21.63 12.01
C SER A 227 14.52 -20.32 12.60
N LEU A 228 13.80 -19.21 12.41
CA LEU A 228 14.16 -17.92 12.98
C LEU A 228 14.00 -17.88 14.51
N SER A 229 12.98 -18.56 15.06
CA SER A 229 12.73 -18.57 16.51
C SER A 229 13.79 -19.28 17.33
N ARG A 230 14.67 -20.07 16.69
CA ARG A 230 15.83 -20.71 17.34
C ARG A 230 16.95 -19.71 17.67
N PHE A 231 16.92 -18.52 17.09
CA PHE A 231 17.92 -17.50 17.38
C PHE A 231 17.46 -16.60 18.53
N PRO A 232 18.39 -16.17 19.42
CA PRO A 232 18.05 -15.25 20.50
C PRO A 232 17.60 -13.89 19.94
N ARG A 233 16.71 -13.22 20.67
CA ARG A 233 16.31 -11.85 20.34
C ARG A 233 17.47 -10.91 20.65
N CYS A 234 18.11 -10.38 19.61
CA CYS A 234 19.19 -9.40 19.72
C CYS A 234 18.98 -8.21 18.78
N ARG A 235 19.74 -7.12 18.98
CA ARG A 235 19.69 -5.96 18.07
C ARG A 235 20.23 -6.38 16.70
N ALA A 236 19.82 -5.69 15.65
CA ALA A 236 20.17 -6.08 14.28
C ALA A 236 21.69 -6.12 14.03
N LYS A 237 22.47 -5.27 14.70
CA LYS A 237 23.94 -5.22 14.62
C LYS A 237 24.62 -6.43 15.28
N ASP A 238 23.96 -7.06 16.25
CA ASP A 238 24.49 -8.19 17.02
C ASP A 238 24.08 -9.54 16.39
N ARG A 239 23.47 -9.52 15.20
CA ARG A 239 23.02 -10.74 14.51
C ARG A 239 24.18 -11.41 13.81
N THR A 240 24.36 -12.70 14.09
CA THR A 240 25.24 -13.55 13.29
C THR A 240 24.76 -13.62 11.83
N ARG A 241 25.66 -13.97 10.91
CA ARG A 241 25.33 -14.15 9.48
C ARG A 241 24.16 -15.12 9.28
N SER A 242 24.11 -16.21 10.06
CA SER A 242 23.03 -17.20 10.00
C SER A 242 21.68 -16.65 10.48
N HIS A 243 21.67 -15.90 11.59
CA HIS A 243 20.47 -15.23 12.08
C HIS A 243 19.95 -14.24 11.02
N GLN A 244 20.84 -13.43 10.42
CA GLN A 244 20.44 -12.48 9.37
C GLN A 244 19.88 -13.18 8.12
N ARG A 245 20.42 -14.33 7.73
CA ARG A 245 19.87 -15.16 6.64
C ARG A 245 18.47 -15.68 6.97
N ALA A 246 18.21 -16.10 8.21
CA ALA A 246 16.89 -16.56 8.63
C ALA A 246 15.85 -15.44 8.58
N VAL A 247 16.19 -14.24 9.07
CA VAL A 247 15.34 -13.04 8.97
C VAL A 247 15.02 -12.71 7.52
N GLU A 248 16.04 -12.70 6.65
CA GLU A 248 15.87 -12.37 5.23
C GLU A 248 15.03 -13.42 4.50
N LYS A 249 15.10 -14.71 4.88
CA LYS A 249 14.26 -15.77 4.32
C LYS A 249 12.78 -15.52 4.60
N VAL A 250 12.43 -15.19 5.85
CA VAL A 250 11.06 -14.82 6.24
C VAL A 250 10.59 -13.59 5.45
N ALA A 251 11.42 -12.53 5.41
CA ALA A 251 11.10 -11.31 4.68
C ALA A 251 10.92 -11.56 3.17
N ALA A 252 11.73 -12.43 2.56
CA ALA A 252 11.64 -12.78 1.15
C ALA A 252 10.33 -13.51 0.81
N LEU A 253 9.87 -14.41 1.68
CA LEU A 253 8.59 -15.10 1.53
C LEU A 253 7.42 -14.11 1.58
N HIS A 254 7.38 -13.21 2.58
CA HIS A 254 6.37 -12.16 2.65
C HIS A 254 6.37 -11.27 1.41
N ARG A 255 7.55 -10.83 0.94
CA ARG A 255 7.66 -10.03 -0.29
C ARG A 255 7.14 -10.77 -1.53
N ARG A 256 7.41 -12.07 -1.63
CA ARG A 256 6.91 -12.90 -2.74
C ARG A 256 5.38 -12.98 -2.72
N THR A 257 4.78 -13.28 -1.56
CA THR A 257 3.32 -13.32 -1.40
C THR A 257 2.69 -11.98 -1.75
N ARG A 258 3.24 -10.86 -1.24
CA ARG A 258 2.76 -9.51 -1.57
C ARG A 258 2.80 -9.24 -3.08
N ARG A 259 3.90 -9.58 -3.76
CA ARG A 259 4.04 -9.37 -5.21
C ARG A 259 3.01 -10.17 -6.02
N ARG A 260 2.73 -11.41 -5.61
CA ARG A 260 1.72 -12.25 -6.27
C ARG A 260 0.30 -11.67 -6.11
N ARG A 261 -0.06 -11.19 -4.91
CA ARG A 261 -1.35 -10.51 -4.69
C ARG A 261 -1.50 -9.26 -5.55
N ILE A 262 -0.45 -8.44 -5.63
CA ILE A 262 -0.44 -7.22 -6.47
C ILE A 262 -0.56 -7.58 -7.96
N ASP A 263 0.12 -8.63 -8.42
CA ASP A 263 0.01 -9.11 -9.81
C ASP A 263 -1.41 -9.55 -10.16
N HIS A 264 -2.02 -10.38 -9.31
CA HIS A 264 -3.41 -10.81 -9.47
C HIS A 264 -4.34 -9.60 -9.52
N ALA A 265 -4.24 -8.68 -8.55
CA ALA A 265 -5.06 -7.48 -8.51
C ALA A 265 -4.92 -6.59 -9.77
N HIS A 266 -3.70 -6.41 -10.29
CA HIS A 266 -3.47 -5.64 -11.52
C HIS A 266 -4.08 -6.30 -12.75
N LYS A 267 -4.01 -7.64 -12.85
CA LYS A 267 -4.58 -8.40 -13.97
C LYS A 267 -6.11 -8.35 -13.92
N THR A 268 -6.71 -8.68 -12.77
CA THR A 268 -8.16 -8.64 -12.59
C THR A 268 -8.72 -7.24 -12.86
N ALA A 269 -8.09 -6.19 -12.31
CA ALA A 269 -8.54 -4.82 -12.56
C ALA A 269 -8.37 -4.38 -14.01
N LEU A 270 -7.33 -4.86 -14.71
CA LEU A 270 -7.14 -4.56 -16.12
C LEU A 270 -8.22 -5.22 -16.99
N THR A 271 -8.63 -6.44 -16.67
CA THR A 271 -9.73 -7.12 -17.36
C THR A 271 -11.03 -6.33 -17.23
N LEU A 272 -11.40 -5.94 -16.00
CA LEU A 272 -12.63 -5.17 -15.76
C LEU A 272 -12.64 -3.83 -16.49
N VAL A 273 -11.55 -3.05 -16.37
CA VAL A 273 -11.43 -1.70 -16.98
C VAL A 273 -11.46 -1.75 -18.51
N ARG A 274 -11.04 -2.87 -19.12
CA ARG A 274 -11.11 -3.06 -20.57
C ARG A 274 -12.49 -3.48 -21.05
N GLY A 275 -13.23 -4.24 -20.24
CA GLY A 275 -14.54 -4.77 -20.61
C GLY A 275 -15.70 -3.81 -20.35
N HIS A 276 -15.57 -2.89 -19.38
CA HIS A 276 -16.71 -2.12 -18.88
C HIS A 276 -16.40 -0.62 -18.76
N ASP A 277 -17.38 0.19 -19.12
CA ASP A 277 -17.38 1.64 -18.98
C ASP A 277 -17.65 2.06 -17.53
N PHE A 278 -18.52 1.30 -16.86
CA PHE A 278 -18.97 1.54 -15.49
C PHE A 278 -18.77 0.30 -14.61
N ILE A 279 -18.17 0.47 -13.43
CA ILE A 279 -17.89 -0.62 -12.50
C ILE A 279 -18.36 -0.24 -11.10
N ALA A 280 -19.35 -0.95 -10.56
CA ALA A 280 -19.82 -0.79 -9.18
C ALA A 280 -19.22 -1.86 -8.27
N TYR A 281 -18.84 -1.49 -7.04
CA TYR A 281 -18.35 -2.42 -6.03
C TYR A 281 -18.82 -2.04 -4.62
N GLU A 282 -18.87 -2.99 -3.70
CA GLU A 282 -19.22 -2.74 -2.30
C GLU A 282 -18.14 -1.96 -1.54
N ASP A 283 -18.53 -0.90 -0.82
CA ASP A 283 -17.66 -0.20 0.13
C ASP A 283 -17.48 -1.00 1.44
N LEU A 284 -16.85 -2.17 1.33
CA LEU A 284 -16.56 -3.03 2.44
C LEU A 284 -15.72 -2.28 3.48
N LYS A 285 -16.22 -2.20 4.72
CA LYS A 285 -15.49 -1.61 5.85
C LYS A 285 -14.42 -2.57 6.37
N ILE A 286 -13.40 -2.86 5.55
CA ILE A 286 -12.36 -3.87 5.77
C ILE A 286 -11.68 -3.71 7.14
N ARG A 287 -11.40 -2.47 7.58
CA ARG A 287 -10.79 -2.21 8.90
C ARG A 287 -11.67 -2.70 10.05
N ASN A 288 -12.98 -2.48 9.96
CA ASN A 288 -13.94 -2.95 10.96
C ASN A 288 -14.07 -4.47 10.91
N MET A 289 -14.08 -5.04 9.70
CA MET A 289 -14.10 -6.50 9.51
C MET A 289 -12.87 -7.19 10.09
N LEU A 290 -11.70 -6.54 10.13
CA LEU A 290 -10.48 -7.11 10.70
C LEU A 290 -10.36 -6.93 12.22
N LYS A 291 -11.27 -6.18 12.87
CA LYS A 291 -11.22 -5.94 14.31
C LYS A 291 -11.37 -7.26 15.07
N ALA A 292 -10.46 -7.50 16.01
CA ALA A 292 -10.55 -8.62 16.92
C ALA A 292 -11.71 -8.37 17.92
N PRO A 293 -12.42 -9.42 18.35
CA PRO A 293 -13.44 -9.28 19.38
C PRO A 293 -12.78 -8.84 20.69
N SER A 294 -13.47 -7.97 21.44
CA SER A 294 -13.00 -7.55 22.76
C SER A 294 -12.92 -8.76 23.70
N PRO A 295 -11.89 -8.85 24.55
CA PRO A 295 -11.84 -9.85 25.61
C PRO A 295 -13.09 -9.76 26.49
N LYS A 296 -13.64 -10.92 26.87
CA LYS A 296 -14.79 -11.02 27.78
C LYS A 296 -14.27 -11.56 29.12
N PRO A 297 -14.02 -10.72 30.14
CA PRO A 297 -13.59 -11.21 31.43
C PRO A 297 -14.68 -12.09 32.05
N SER A 298 -14.27 -13.14 32.76
CA SER A 298 -15.19 -13.95 33.55
C SER A 298 -15.60 -13.15 34.79
N ALA A 299 -16.92 -13.04 35.04
CA ALA A 299 -17.42 -12.45 36.28
C ALA A 299 -17.08 -13.34 37.50
N ASP A 300 -17.08 -14.65 37.30
CA ASP A 300 -16.92 -15.65 38.35
C ASP A 300 -15.46 -16.03 38.63
N ALA A 301 -14.52 -15.59 37.79
CA ALA A 301 -13.10 -15.91 37.92
C ALA A 301 -12.20 -14.75 37.45
N PRO A 302 -11.78 -13.85 38.36
CA PRO A 302 -10.90 -12.74 38.05
C PRO A 302 -9.60 -13.22 37.37
N GLY A 303 -9.28 -12.65 36.22
CA GLY A 303 -8.10 -13.02 35.42
C GLY A 303 -8.35 -14.07 34.33
N LEU A 304 -9.51 -14.75 34.32
CA LEU A 304 -9.92 -15.62 33.23
C LEU A 304 -10.82 -14.89 32.22
N PHE A 305 -10.76 -15.33 30.96
CA PHE A 305 -11.56 -14.78 29.86
C PHE A 305 -12.46 -15.85 29.26
N LEU A 306 -13.72 -15.51 29.03
CA LEU A 306 -14.70 -16.37 28.37
C LEU A 306 -14.40 -16.50 26.88
N PRO A 307 -14.76 -17.65 26.25
CA PRO A 307 -14.70 -17.80 24.80
C PRO A 307 -15.51 -16.71 24.08
N ASN A 308 -14.87 -16.01 23.15
CA ASN A 308 -15.48 -14.91 22.40
C ASN A 308 -15.34 -15.07 20.87
N GLY A 309 -15.00 -16.27 20.41
CA GLY A 309 -14.80 -16.56 18.98
C GLY A 309 -13.53 -15.96 18.37
N ALA A 310 -12.57 -15.49 19.17
CA ALA A 310 -11.34 -14.88 18.67
C ALA A 310 -10.53 -15.79 17.72
N SER A 311 -10.50 -17.11 17.94
CA SER A 311 -9.76 -18.05 17.07
C SER A 311 -10.39 -18.14 15.66
N SER A 312 -11.71 -18.36 15.58
CA SER A 312 -12.48 -18.37 14.34
C SER A 312 -12.34 -17.03 13.62
N LYS A 313 -12.43 -15.92 14.36
CA LYS A 313 -12.23 -14.57 13.81
C LYS A 313 -10.81 -14.38 13.28
N ALA A 314 -9.79 -14.87 13.96
CA ALA A 314 -8.41 -14.82 13.48
C ALA A 314 -8.24 -15.62 12.17
N GLY A 315 -8.90 -16.77 12.05
CA GLY A 315 -8.99 -17.54 10.80
C GLY A 315 -9.57 -16.73 9.65
N LEU A 316 -10.74 -16.12 9.87
CA LEU A 316 -11.40 -15.26 8.88
C LEU A 316 -10.54 -14.04 8.52
N ASN A 317 -9.93 -13.38 9.50
CA ASN A 317 -9.05 -12.23 9.29
C ASN A 317 -7.86 -12.57 8.39
N ARG A 318 -7.29 -13.78 8.54
CA ARG A 318 -6.23 -14.27 7.65
C ARG A 318 -6.73 -14.42 6.21
N SER A 319 -7.93 -14.97 6.00
CA SER A 319 -8.54 -15.11 4.68
C SER A 319 -8.83 -13.74 4.02
N ILE A 320 -9.43 -12.80 4.76
CA ILE A 320 -9.70 -11.42 4.28
C ILE A 320 -8.38 -10.73 3.90
N THR A 321 -7.37 -10.85 4.75
CA THR A 321 -6.04 -10.25 4.50
C THR A 321 -5.36 -10.88 3.28
N ASP A 322 -5.57 -12.18 3.05
CA ASP A 322 -5.00 -12.86 1.89
C ASP A 322 -5.71 -12.48 0.58
N ALA A 323 -7.04 -12.32 0.60
CA ALA A 323 -7.80 -11.84 -0.55
C ALA A 323 -7.30 -10.46 -1.00
N GLY A 324 -7.06 -9.54 -0.05
CA GLY A 324 -6.39 -8.28 -0.36
C GLY A 324 -7.26 -7.27 -1.11
N TRP A 325 -8.58 -7.29 -0.89
CA TRP A 325 -9.58 -6.43 -1.54
C TRP A 325 -9.19 -4.95 -1.56
N GLY A 326 -8.72 -4.38 -0.44
CA GLY A 326 -8.35 -2.96 -0.40
C GLY A 326 -7.20 -2.60 -1.36
N VAL A 327 -6.26 -3.51 -1.59
CA VAL A 327 -5.19 -3.33 -2.59
C VAL A 327 -5.78 -3.36 -4.00
N PHE A 328 -6.70 -4.29 -4.25
CA PHE A 328 -7.39 -4.41 -5.54
C PHE A 328 -8.24 -3.17 -5.85
N VAL A 329 -9.10 -2.74 -4.94
CA VAL A 329 -9.94 -1.54 -5.11
C VAL A 329 -9.08 -0.30 -5.39
N THR A 330 -7.96 -0.13 -4.69
CA THR A 330 -7.02 0.98 -4.96
C THR A 330 -6.47 0.92 -6.39
N ILE A 331 -6.09 -0.28 -6.85
CA ILE A 331 -5.56 -0.51 -8.20
C ILE A 331 -6.65 -0.33 -9.27
N LEU A 332 -7.87 -0.78 -9.00
CA LEU A 332 -9.03 -0.66 -9.88
C LEU A 332 -9.35 0.80 -10.14
N ASN A 333 -9.52 1.60 -9.08
CA ASN A 333 -9.77 3.04 -9.19
C ASN A 333 -8.68 3.75 -10.00
N ALA A 334 -7.40 3.51 -9.69
CA ALA A 334 -6.30 4.14 -10.40
C ALA A 334 -6.23 3.75 -11.89
N LYS A 335 -6.58 2.50 -12.24
CA LYS A 335 -6.63 2.05 -13.63
C LYS A 335 -7.83 2.59 -14.39
N ALA A 336 -8.98 2.64 -13.73
CA ALA A 336 -10.20 3.19 -14.29
C ALA A 336 -10.05 4.69 -14.60
N GLU A 337 -9.53 5.47 -13.65
CA GLU A 337 -9.20 6.89 -13.85
C GLU A 337 -8.24 7.07 -15.05
N SER A 338 -7.24 6.20 -15.19
CA SER A 338 -6.31 6.23 -16.32
C SER A 338 -6.92 5.81 -17.67
N ALA A 339 -8.09 5.19 -17.66
CA ALA A 339 -8.74 4.64 -18.84
C ALA A 339 -10.05 5.38 -19.18
N GLY A 340 -10.40 6.43 -18.42
CA GLY A 340 -11.67 7.12 -18.56
C GLY A 340 -12.88 6.26 -18.17
N ARG A 341 -12.72 5.34 -17.22
CA ARG A 341 -13.80 4.49 -16.71
C ARG A 341 -14.32 5.02 -15.39
N GLU A 342 -15.61 4.86 -15.16
CA GLU A 342 -16.24 5.23 -13.91
C GLU A 342 -16.25 4.04 -12.94
N VAL A 343 -15.88 4.30 -11.68
CA VAL A 343 -15.95 3.30 -10.62
C VAL A 343 -16.69 3.89 -9.44
N VAL A 344 -17.74 3.20 -9.00
CA VAL A 344 -18.60 3.66 -7.91
C VAL A 344 -18.61 2.66 -6.77
N ALA A 345 -18.37 3.18 -5.55
CA ALA A 345 -18.54 2.41 -4.33
C ALA A 345 -19.98 2.54 -3.82
N VAL A 346 -20.60 1.43 -3.42
CA VAL A 346 -21.99 1.40 -2.91
C VAL A 346 -22.05 0.91 -1.47
N ASP A 347 -23.12 1.25 -0.75
CA ASP A 347 -23.35 0.72 0.60
C ASP A 347 -23.62 -0.80 0.51
N PRO A 348 -22.84 -1.66 1.19
CA PRO A 348 -23.06 -3.12 1.19
C PRO A 348 -24.33 -3.57 1.93
N ARG A 349 -25.08 -2.67 2.58
CA ARG A 349 -26.28 -3.08 3.33
C ARG A 349 -27.33 -3.66 2.40
N ASN A 350 -27.83 -4.84 2.79
CA ASN A 350 -28.92 -5.58 2.15
C ASN A 350 -28.67 -6.01 0.70
N THR A 351 -27.48 -5.79 0.13
CA THR A 351 -27.11 -6.21 -1.23
C THR A 351 -27.27 -7.72 -1.42
N SER A 352 -26.94 -8.52 -0.41
CA SER A 352 -27.10 -9.98 -0.46
C SER A 352 -28.48 -10.49 -0.02
N GLN A 353 -29.42 -9.61 0.34
CA GLN A 353 -30.74 -9.97 0.90
C GLN A 353 -31.91 -9.43 0.08
N ARG A 354 -31.68 -8.38 -0.72
CA ARG A 354 -32.69 -7.81 -1.61
C ARG A 354 -32.87 -8.70 -2.84
N CYS A 355 -34.11 -9.03 -3.16
CA CYS A 355 -34.42 -9.72 -4.41
C CYS A 355 -34.19 -8.78 -5.61
N PRO A 356 -33.45 -9.23 -6.64
CA PRO A 356 -33.28 -8.43 -7.84
C PRO A 356 -34.61 -8.29 -8.62
N GLU A 357 -35.46 -9.31 -8.63
CA GLU A 357 -36.74 -9.29 -9.36
C GLU A 357 -37.79 -8.38 -8.71
N CYS A 358 -38.23 -8.69 -7.49
CA CYS A 358 -39.35 -7.98 -6.84
C CYS A 358 -38.93 -6.91 -5.83
N GLY A 359 -37.64 -6.81 -5.49
CA GLY A 359 -37.14 -5.84 -4.50
C GLY A 359 -37.40 -6.20 -3.03
N HIS A 360 -38.13 -7.28 -2.74
CA HIS A 360 -38.34 -7.75 -1.37
C HIS A 360 -37.01 -8.03 -0.67
N THR A 361 -36.83 -7.49 0.54
CA THR A 361 -35.59 -7.58 1.31
C THR A 361 -35.87 -8.30 2.62
N ALA A 362 -35.39 -9.54 2.72
CA ALA A 362 -35.52 -10.36 3.93
C ALA A 362 -34.24 -11.15 4.15
N ARG A 363 -33.90 -11.42 5.41
CA ARG A 363 -32.74 -12.25 5.76
C ARG A 363 -32.92 -13.68 5.24
N GLU A 364 -34.16 -14.15 5.27
CA GLU A 364 -34.63 -15.46 4.84
C GLU A 364 -34.43 -15.68 3.34
N ASN A 365 -34.26 -14.60 2.55
CA ASN A 365 -33.91 -14.70 1.13
C ASN A 365 -32.54 -15.36 0.90
N ARG A 366 -31.66 -15.35 1.90
CA ARG A 366 -30.33 -15.96 1.85
C ARG A 366 -30.21 -17.06 2.91
N PRO A 367 -30.78 -18.25 2.68
CA PRO A 367 -30.76 -19.35 3.65
C PRO A 367 -29.34 -19.90 3.87
N THR A 368 -28.47 -19.84 2.86
CA THR A 368 -27.06 -20.27 2.96
C THR A 368 -26.13 -19.24 2.31
N GLN A 369 -24.82 -19.42 2.43
CA GLN A 369 -23.86 -18.51 1.80
C GLN A 369 -23.95 -18.51 0.26
N GLU A 370 -24.32 -19.64 -0.35
CA GLU A 370 -24.31 -19.84 -1.81
C GLU A 370 -25.71 -19.70 -2.44
N LYS A 371 -26.77 -20.02 -1.70
CA LYS A 371 -28.14 -20.05 -2.25
C LYS A 371 -28.90 -18.77 -1.92
N PHE A 372 -29.57 -18.23 -2.93
CA PHE A 372 -30.60 -17.20 -2.79
C PHE A 372 -31.95 -17.77 -3.22
N ARG A 373 -33.00 -17.54 -2.42
CA ARG A 373 -34.38 -17.83 -2.77
C ARG A 373 -35.29 -16.76 -2.17
N CYS A 374 -35.89 -15.93 -3.01
CA CYS A 374 -36.82 -14.92 -2.52
C CYS A 374 -38.05 -15.57 -1.89
N VAL A 375 -38.40 -15.18 -0.65
CA VAL A 375 -39.58 -15.70 0.05
C VAL A 375 -40.90 -15.12 -0.45
N ASP A 376 -40.83 -14.05 -1.24
CA ASP A 376 -41.98 -13.34 -1.79
C ASP A 376 -42.29 -13.80 -3.22
N CYS A 377 -41.38 -13.58 -4.18
CA CYS A 377 -41.61 -13.95 -5.59
C CYS A 377 -41.03 -15.33 -6.00
N GLY A 378 -40.33 -16.03 -5.11
CA GLY A 378 -39.76 -17.35 -5.40
C GLY A 378 -38.51 -17.39 -6.27
N HIS A 379 -37.98 -16.25 -6.75
CA HIS A 379 -36.76 -16.17 -7.55
C HIS A 379 -35.57 -16.87 -6.87
N GLN A 380 -34.82 -17.65 -7.65
CA GLN A 380 -33.66 -18.43 -7.19
C GLN A 380 -32.43 -18.12 -8.03
N ALA A 381 -31.29 -17.92 -7.36
CA ALA A 381 -30.00 -17.67 -7.99
C ALA A 381 -28.85 -17.97 -7.02
N HIS A 382 -27.61 -17.82 -7.48
CA HIS A 382 -26.46 -17.84 -6.59
C HIS A 382 -26.40 -16.53 -5.78
N ALA A 383 -26.15 -16.62 -4.47
CA ALA A 383 -26.21 -15.44 -3.59
C ALA A 383 -25.18 -14.36 -3.93
N ASP A 384 -23.96 -14.74 -4.36
CA ASP A 384 -22.94 -13.78 -4.79
C ASP A 384 -23.31 -13.09 -6.12
N GLU A 385 -24.03 -13.76 -7.01
CA GLU A 385 -24.54 -13.17 -8.25
C GLU A 385 -25.64 -12.14 -7.95
N VAL A 386 -26.57 -12.48 -7.05
CA VAL A 386 -27.58 -11.54 -6.53
C VAL A 386 -26.91 -10.33 -5.86
N GLY A 387 -25.86 -10.55 -5.08
CA GLY A 387 -25.03 -9.49 -4.51
C GLY A 387 -24.50 -8.56 -5.59
N ALA A 388 -23.86 -9.12 -6.62
CA ALA A 388 -23.29 -8.35 -7.73
C ALA A 388 -24.36 -7.58 -8.54
N LEU A 389 -25.52 -8.19 -8.79
CA LEU A 389 -26.66 -7.53 -9.46
C LEU A 389 -27.19 -6.33 -8.65
N ASN A 390 -27.36 -6.51 -7.34
CA ASN A 390 -27.81 -5.41 -6.47
C ASN A 390 -26.75 -4.31 -6.35
N VAL A 391 -25.46 -4.66 -6.36
CA VAL A 391 -24.35 -3.70 -6.39
C VAL A 391 -24.38 -2.88 -7.68
N LEU A 392 -24.57 -3.53 -8.84
CA LEU A 392 -24.72 -2.82 -10.12
C LEU A 392 -25.89 -1.84 -10.07
N ARG A 393 -27.07 -2.32 -9.63
CA ARG A 393 -28.28 -1.49 -9.50
C ARG A 393 -28.04 -0.27 -8.61
N ALA A 394 -27.47 -0.47 -7.42
CA ALA A 394 -27.17 0.63 -6.49
C ALA A 394 -26.13 1.60 -7.06
N GLY A 395 -25.16 1.09 -7.83
CA GLY A 395 -24.14 1.89 -8.50
C GLY A 395 -24.75 2.78 -9.57
N LEU A 396 -25.58 2.23 -10.45
CA LEU A 396 -26.27 2.98 -11.50
C LEU A 396 -27.17 4.06 -10.92
N ALA A 397 -27.98 3.72 -9.91
CA ALA A 397 -28.83 4.70 -9.21
C ALA A 397 -28.01 5.86 -8.62
N ARG A 398 -26.81 5.57 -8.09
CA ARG A 398 -25.91 6.60 -7.55
C ARG A 398 -25.27 7.46 -8.63
N ARG A 399 -24.95 6.88 -9.79
CA ARG A 399 -24.45 7.63 -10.96
C ARG A 399 -25.51 8.60 -11.47
N ASP A 400 -26.74 8.12 -11.61
CA ASP A 400 -27.86 8.91 -12.13
C ASP A 400 -28.19 10.05 -11.16
N ALA A 401 -28.17 9.80 -9.84
CA ALA A 401 -28.37 10.83 -8.82
C ALA A 401 -27.25 11.89 -8.74
N ASN A 402 -26.04 11.60 -9.24
CA ASN A 402 -24.94 12.57 -9.29
C ASN A 402 -24.92 13.37 -10.61
N THR A 403 -25.68 12.94 -11.62
CA THR A 403 -25.77 13.60 -12.93
C THR A 403 -27.01 14.48 -13.06
N ALA A 404 -28.04 14.25 -12.25
CA ALA A 404 -29.14 15.18 -11.97
C ALA A 404 -28.69 16.28 -11.00
#